data_AF-A0A7X5ZQ43-F1
#
_entry.id   AF-A0A7X5ZQ43-F1
#
_cell.length_a   1.000
_cell.length_b   1.000
_cell.length_c   1.000
_cell.angle_alpha   90.00
_cell.angle_beta   90.00
_cell.angle_gamma   90.00
#
_symmetry.space_group_name_H-M   'P 1'
#
loop_
_entity.id
_entity.type
_entity.pdbx_description
1 polymer ?
#
loop_
_entity_poly.entity_id
_entity_poly.type
_entity_poly.pdbx_seq_one_letter_code
_entity_poly.pdbx_strand_id
1 'polypeptide(L)'
;MEQGVHEVLTALVALRNDLPGVIEGLRQGRLPVTSQREVAAALIEAGDLLDEHADQQAAVSNGHATGLPSIDDSDVSAWSEHDE
;
A
#
# COMPACT_ATOMS: atom_id res chain seq x y z
N MET A 1 2.35 -2.01 8.77
CA MET A 1 1.98 -0.75 8.09
C MET A 1 3.19 0.14 7.83
N GLU A 2 4.03 0.47 8.82
CA GLU A 2 5.18 1.37 8.61
C GLU A 2 6.27 0.84 7.65
N GLN A 3 6.48 -0.47 7.62
CA GLN A 3 7.49 -1.09 6.75
C GLN A 3 7.14 -0.98 5.26
N GLY A 4 5.90 -1.28 4.84
CA GLY A 4 5.48 -1.16 3.45
C GLY A 4 5.53 0.27 2.91
N VAL A 5 5.16 1.26 3.74
CA VAL A 5 5.32 2.69 3.40
C VAL A 5 6.78 3.04 3.17
N HIS A 6 7.68 2.55 4.01
CA HIS A 6 9.11 2.82 3.89
C HIS A 6 9.72 2.22 2.61
N GLU A 7 9.33 1.00 2.26
CA GLU A 7 9.78 0.31 1.04
C GLU A 7 9.31 1.03 -0.22
N VAL A 8 8.02 1.40 -0.30
CA VAL A 8 7.46 2.21 -1.40
C VAL A 8 8.19 3.55 -1.53
N LEU A 9 8.37 4.27 -0.43
CA LEU A 9 9.07 5.57 -0.45
C LEU A 9 10.52 5.42 -0.90
N THR A 10 11.21 4.38 -0.47
CA THR A 10 12.60 4.11 -0.86
C THR A 10 12.71 3.86 -2.36
N ALA A 11 11.85 3.00 -2.92
CA ALA A 11 11.80 2.71 -4.35
C ALA A 11 11.49 3.96 -5.19
N LEU A 12 10.50 4.76 -4.79
CA LEU A 12 10.13 5.99 -5.48
C LEU A 12 11.23 7.07 -5.40
N VAL A 13 11.93 7.17 -4.28
CA VAL A 13 13.07 8.09 -4.13
C VAL A 13 14.22 7.68 -5.03
N ALA A 14 14.54 6.39 -5.11
CA ALA A 14 15.58 5.89 -6.01
C ALA A 14 15.25 6.22 -7.47
N LEU A 15 14.03 5.91 -7.92
CA LEU A 15 13.54 6.25 -9.26
C LEU A 15 13.62 7.75 -9.53
N ARG A 16 13.19 8.61 -8.59
CA ARG A 16 13.27 10.06 -8.73
C ARG A 16 14.70 10.55 -8.94
N ASN A 17 15.68 9.94 -8.27
CA ASN A 17 17.08 10.36 -8.38
C ASN A 17 17.68 9.96 -9.74
N ASP A 18 17.28 8.82 -10.30
CA ASP A 18 17.86 8.27 -11.54
C ASP A 18 17.14 8.77 -12.80
N LEU A 19 15.82 8.97 -12.73
CA LEU A 19 14.96 9.36 -13.87
C LEU A 19 15.45 10.58 -14.67
N PRO A 20 15.98 11.66 -14.07
CA PRO A 20 16.50 12.79 -14.85
C PRO A 20 17.61 12.39 -15.82
N GLY A 21 18.53 11.53 -15.40
CA GLY A 21 19.63 11.05 -16.23
C GLY A 21 19.13 10.12 -17.35
N VAL A 22 18.16 9.27 -17.04
CA VAL A 22 17.49 8.40 -18.00
C VAL A 22 16.78 9.21 -19.09
N ILE A 23 16.00 10.22 -18.69
CA ILE A 23 15.27 11.11 -19.61
C ILE A 23 16.24 11.83 -20.53
N GLU A 24 17.34 12.36 -19.99
CA GLU A 24 18.34 13.04 -20.80
C GLU A 24 19.02 12.08 -21.78
N GLY A 25 19.37 10.87 -21.34
CA GLY A 25 19.90 9.82 -22.19
C GLY A 25 18.96 9.43 -23.33
N LEU A 26 17.65 9.33 -23.06
CA LEU A 26 16.62 9.06 -24.06
C LEU A 26 16.48 10.20 -25.07
N ARG A 27 16.44 11.45 -24.60
CA ARG A 27 16.36 12.65 -25.46
C ARG A 27 17.52 12.74 -26.43
N GLN A 28 18.71 12.35 -25.98
CA GLN A 28 19.92 12.34 -26.80
C GLN A 28 20.04 11.10 -27.70
N GLY A 29 19.16 10.10 -27.55
CA GLY A 29 19.25 8.82 -28.24
C GLY A 29 20.47 7.98 -27.82
N ARG A 30 20.99 8.19 -26.61
CA ARG A 30 22.23 7.56 -26.11
C ARG A 30 22.01 6.59 -24.96
N LEU A 31 20.78 6.44 -24.46
CA LEU A 31 20.52 5.51 -23.38
C LEU A 31 20.69 4.06 -23.88
N PRO A 32 21.66 3.28 -23.34
CA PRO A 32 21.85 1.90 -23.75
C PRO A 32 20.61 1.05 -23.48
N VAL A 33 20.38 0.03 -24.32
CA VAL A 33 19.23 -0.89 -24.17
C VAL A 33 19.25 -1.61 -22.82
N THR A 34 20.43 -1.93 -22.29
CA THR A 34 20.56 -2.52 -20.95
C THR A 34 20.04 -1.58 -19.88
N SER A 35 20.43 -0.30 -19.90
CA SER A 35 19.92 0.72 -18.99
C SER A 35 18.43 0.99 -19.16
N GLN A 36 17.90 0.90 -20.39
CA GLN A 36 16.45 0.96 -20.61
C GLN A 36 15.71 -0.19 -19.90
N ARG A 37 16.26 -1.41 -19.98
CA ARG A 37 15.69 -2.59 -19.31
C ARG A 37 15.78 -2.51 -17.79
N GLU A 38 16.90 -2.01 -17.27
CA GLU A 38 17.10 -1.80 -15.82
C GLU A 38 16.07 -0.81 -15.28
N VAL A 39 15.86 0.32 -15.96
CA VAL A 39 14.85 1.31 -15.55
C VAL A 39 13.44 0.74 -15.66
N ALA A 40 13.15 -0.02 -16.72
CA ALA A 40 11.85 -0.67 -16.86
C ALA A 40 11.59 -1.65 -15.70
N ALA A 41 12.58 -2.45 -15.31
CA ALA A 41 12.47 -3.35 -14.17
C ALA A 41 12.23 -2.58 -12.86
N ALA A 42 12.98 -1.51 -12.61
CA ALA A 42 12.81 -0.69 -11.42
C ALA A 42 11.43 -0.01 -11.35
N LEU A 43 10.87 0.42 -12.49
CA LEU A 43 9.53 0.99 -12.58
C LEU A 43 8.45 -0.05 -12.27
N ILE A 44 8.62 -1.29 -12.75
CA ILE A 44 7.70 -2.40 -12.46
C ILE A 44 7.73 -2.71 -10.96
N GLU A 45 8.93 -2.90 -10.39
CA GLU A 45 9.08 -3.22 -8.96
C GLU A 45 8.48 -2.14 -8.05
N ALA A 46 8.74 -0.86 -8.34
CA ALA A 46 8.15 0.23 -7.57
C ALA A 46 6.61 0.30 -7.74
N GLY A 47 6.11 -0.08 -8.92
CA GLY A 47 4.68 -0.20 -9.19
C GLY A 47 4.04 -1.31 -8.36
N ASP A 48 4.65 -2.50 -8.34
CA ASP A 48 4.16 -3.66 -7.58
C ASP A 48 4.12 -3.35 -6.07
N LEU A 49 5.17 -2.71 -5.53
CA LEU A 49 5.20 -2.28 -4.12
C LEU A 49 4.09 -1.27 -3.81
N LEU A 50 3.83 -0.32 -4.70
CA LEU A 50 2.79 0.69 -4.52
C LEU A 50 1.39 0.07 -4.56
N ASP A 51 1.17 -0.89 -5.47
CA ASP A 51 -0.09 -1.62 -5.61
C ASP A 51 -0.37 -2.47 -4.36
N GLU A 52 0.62 -3.23 -3.89
CA GLU A 52 0.50 -4.01 -2.66
C GLU A 52 0.19 -3.12 -1.45
N HIS A 53 0.86 -1.97 -1.34
CA HIS A 53 0.56 -1.02 -0.28
C HIS A 53 -0.89 -0.48 -0.38
N ALA A 54 -1.38 -0.20 -1.59
CA ALA A 54 -2.75 0.24 -1.80
C ALA A 54 -3.78 -0.84 -1.38
N ASP A 55 -3.53 -2.10 -1.73
CA ASP A 55 -4.35 -3.24 -1.33
C ASP A 55 -4.37 -3.40 0.19
N GLN A 56 -3.22 -3.29 0.85
CA GLN A 56 -3.13 -3.32 2.32
C GLN A 56 -3.93 -2.19 2.97
N GLN A 57 -3.84 -0.97 2.44
CA GLN A 57 -4.62 0.18 2.94
C GLN A 57 -6.13 -0.06 2.74
N ALA A 58 -6.54 -0.58 1.58
CA ALA A 58 -7.93 -0.90 1.31
C ALA A 58 -8.47 -1.99 2.25
N ALA A 59 -7.70 -3.03 2.52
CA ALA A 59 -8.06 -4.09 3.45
C ALA A 59 -8.23 -3.58 4.89
N VAL A 60 -7.32 -2.72 5.37
CA VAL A 60 -7.42 -2.11 6.71
C VAL A 60 -8.60 -1.13 6.79
N SER A 61 -8.82 -0.33 5.75
CA SER A 61 -9.95 0.60 5.67
C SER A 61 -11.30 -0.11 5.66
N ASN A 62 -11.41 -1.23 4.94
CA ASN A 62 -12.62 -2.06 4.92
C ASN A 62 -12.80 -2.85 6.23
N GLY A 63 -11.73 -3.13 6.98
CA GLY A 63 -11.80 -3.77 8.30
C GLY A 63 -12.32 -2.87 9.42
N HIS A 64 -12.20 -1.54 9.29
CA HIS A 64 -12.70 -0.58 10.29
C HIS A 64 -14.17 -0.19 10.07
N ALA A 65 -14.75 -0.49 8.90
CA ALA A 65 -16.14 -0.16 8.57
C ALA A 65 -17.17 -1.21 9.03
N THR A 66 -16.72 -2.39 9.49
CA THR A 66 -17.58 -3.46 10.05
C THR A 66 -17.40 -3.66 11.55
N GLY A 67 -16.77 -2.70 12.24
CA GLY A 67 -16.74 -2.62 13.69
C GLY A 67 -18.00 -1.98 14.26
N LEU A 68 -19.11 -2.71 14.28
CA LEU A 68 -20.12 -2.54 15.33
C LEU A 68 -19.75 -3.49 16.48
N PRO A 69 -19.11 -3.05 17.56
CA PRO A 69 -19.17 -3.75 18.83
C PRO A 69 -20.31 -3.14 19.65
N SER A 70 -21.52 -3.70 19.59
CA SER A 70 -22.54 -3.49 20.64
C SER A 70 -23.77 -4.36 20.38
N ILE A 71 -23.67 -5.64 20.71
CA ILE A 71 -24.66 -6.22 21.60
C ILE A 71 -23.83 -6.87 22.69
N ASP A 72 -23.72 -6.12 23.79
CA ASP A 72 -23.25 -6.62 25.07
C ASP A 72 -24.23 -7.74 25.46
N ASP A 73 -23.74 -8.97 25.65
CA ASP A 73 -24.55 -10.12 26.11
C ASP A 73 -24.89 -10.01 27.61
N SER A 74 -25.08 -8.76 28.03
CA SER A 74 -25.35 -8.26 29.37
C SER A 74 -26.83 -7.95 29.57
N ASP A 75 -27.66 -8.03 28.52
CA ASP A 75 -29.08 -7.65 28.54
C ASP A 75 -30.06 -8.84 28.51
N VAL A 76 -29.59 -10.09 28.44
CA VAL A 76 -30.49 -11.27 28.34
C VAL A 76 -30.62 -12.07 29.66
N SER A 77 -30.05 -11.58 30.76
CA SER A 77 -30.17 -12.25 32.08
C SER A 77 -30.85 -11.41 33.18
N ALA A 78 -31.42 -10.24 32.86
CA ALA A 78 -32.00 -9.34 33.86
C ALA A 78 -33.55 -9.32 33.94
N TRP A 79 -34.26 -10.18 33.19
CA TRP A 79 -35.72 -10.30 33.29
C TRP A 79 -36.15 -11.76 33.33
N SER A 80 -35.65 -12.50 34.33
CA SER A 80 -36.21 -13.82 34.65
C SER A 80 -37.05 -13.87 35.92
N GLU A 81 -37.13 -12.82 36.75
CA GLU A 81 -37.84 -12.94 38.06
C GLU A 81 -38.56 -11.63 38.45
N HIS A 82 -39.88 -11.61 38.22
CA HIS A 82 -40.87 -10.92 39.07
C HIS A 82 -42.19 -11.67 38.84
N ASP A 83 -42.39 -12.79 39.54
CA ASP A 83 -43.13 -12.89 40.80
C ASP A 83 -44.60 -12.43 40.70
N GLU A 84 -45.46 -13.41 41.04
CA GLU A 84 -46.90 -13.41 41.36
C GLU A 84 -47.95 -13.39 40.21
#